data_AF-A0A143PIR9-F1
#
_entry.id   AF-A0A143PIR9-F1
#
_cell.length_a   1.000
_cell.length_b   1.000
_cell.length_c   1.000
_cell.angle_alpha   90.00
_cell.angle_beta   90.00
_cell.angle_gamma   90.00
#
_symmetry.space_group_name_H-M   'P 1'
#
loop_
_entity.id
_entity.type
_entity.pdbx_description
1 polymer ?
#
loop_
_entity_poly.entity_id
_entity_poly.type
_entity_poly.pdbx_seq_one_letter_code
_entity_poly.pdbx_strand_id
1 'polypeptide(L)'
;MYVSSRSAGCAYCSAHACTFALRRGATVDQVASTLTGAGLAPADRAAVEVARSLSSVPATLSEEARKQLRVHFSPAHEEWIVLSIAMMGWLNKTMDGLGVPLEPSTVAEVSGVIASSGWQPGKHMPDGSPLASPPLRRGFGMDALRRRSARPTSRQPRQAVDARRA
;
A
#
# COMPACT_ATOMS: atom_id res chain seq x y z
N MET A 1 -7.27 7.53 5.81
CA MET A 1 -7.18 6.86 4.49
C MET A 1 -6.29 7.62 3.50
N TYR A 2 -6.56 8.90 3.22
CA TYR A 2 -5.76 9.71 2.29
C TYR A 2 -4.26 9.73 2.62
N VAL A 3 -3.90 10.12 3.86
CA VAL A 3 -2.50 10.12 4.32
C VAL A 3 -1.85 8.75 4.17
N SER A 4 -2.55 7.67 4.51
CA SER A 4 -2.03 6.31 4.36
C SER A 4 -1.64 5.99 2.91
N SER A 5 -2.50 6.33 1.94
CA SER A 5 -2.20 6.13 0.52
C SER A 5 -1.07 7.02 0.00
N ARG A 6 -1.00 8.27 0.49
CA ARG A 6 0.08 9.20 0.16
C ARG A 6 1.42 8.71 0.72
N SER A 7 1.44 8.22 1.96
CA SER A 7 2.61 7.59 2.58
C SER A 7 3.06 6.31 1.87
N ALA A 8 2.11 5.51 1.37
CA ALA A 8 2.40 4.30 0.61
C ALA A 8 2.79 4.56 -0.86
N GLY A 9 2.73 5.82 -1.34
CA GLY A 9 3.08 6.19 -2.71
C GLY A 9 2.08 5.73 -3.79
N CYS A 10 0.87 5.30 -3.40
CA CYS A 10 -0.11 4.78 -4.36
C CYS A 10 -0.95 5.91 -4.95
N ALA A 11 -0.71 6.25 -6.22
CA ALA A 11 -1.39 7.36 -6.90
C ALA A 11 -2.90 7.10 -7.05
N TYR A 12 -3.29 5.88 -7.45
CA TYR A 12 -4.70 5.47 -7.60
C TYR A 12 -5.48 5.67 -6.30
N CYS A 13 -5.02 5.04 -5.21
CA CYS A 13 -5.71 5.10 -3.94
C CYS A 13 -5.68 6.50 -3.32
N SER A 14 -4.64 7.29 -3.58
CA SER A 14 -4.58 8.69 -3.12
C SER A 14 -5.71 9.53 -3.72
N ALA A 15 -5.99 9.35 -5.02
CA ALA A 15 -7.08 10.06 -5.70
C ALA A 15 -8.45 9.64 -5.17
N HIS A 16 -8.70 8.34 -5.06
CA HIS A 16 -9.97 7.83 -4.53
C HIS A 16 -10.17 8.17 -3.05
N ALA A 17 -9.12 8.15 -2.23
CA ALA A 17 -9.22 8.56 -0.84
C ALA A 17 -9.41 10.08 -0.66
N CYS A 18 -8.87 10.90 -1.56
CA CYS A 18 -9.17 12.34 -1.61
C CYS A 18 -10.65 12.57 -1.95
N THR A 19 -11.12 11.95 -3.03
CA THR A 19 -12.54 11.96 -3.43
C THR A 19 -13.46 11.54 -2.28
N PHE A 20 -13.14 10.44 -1.60
CA PHE A 20 -13.89 9.96 -0.45
C PHE A 20 -13.93 10.98 0.70
N ALA A 21 -12.80 11.63 1.01
CA ALA A 21 -12.74 12.65 2.05
C ALA A 21 -13.63 13.85 1.72
N LEU A 22 -13.54 14.38 0.50
CA LEU A 22 -14.35 15.51 0.04
C LEU A 22 -15.86 15.19 0.11
N ARG A 23 -16.26 14.00 -0.37
CA ARG A 23 -17.66 13.52 -0.31
C ARG A 23 -18.17 13.31 1.11
N ARG A 24 -17.28 13.20 2.10
CA ARG A 24 -17.63 13.08 3.53
C ARG A 24 -17.51 14.41 4.29
N GLY A 25 -17.33 15.52 3.57
CA GLY A 25 -17.36 16.88 4.12
C GLY A 25 -16.00 17.45 4.49
N ALA A 26 -14.88 16.79 4.15
CA ALA A 26 -13.57 17.42 4.26
C ALA A 26 -13.46 18.58 3.26
N THR A 27 -12.89 19.70 3.70
CA THR A 27 -12.58 20.82 2.80
C THR A 27 -11.28 20.55 2.05
N VAL A 28 -11.08 21.25 0.92
CA VAL A 28 -9.81 21.23 0.17
C VAL A 28 -8.63 21.59 1.09
N ASP A 29 -8.78 22.62 1.91
CA ASP A 29 -7.74 23.06 2.85
C ASP A 29 -7.43 22.00 3.91
N GLN A 30 -8.43 21.27 4.40
CA GLN A 30 -8.20 20.17 5.33
C GLN A 30 -7.40 19.04 4.67
N VAL A 31 -7.78 18.64 3.45
CA VAL A 31 -7.03 17.62 2.70
C VAL A 31 -5.60 18.07 2.44
N ALA A 32 -5.39 19.31 2.00
CA ALA A 32 -4.06 19.87 1.74
C ALA A 32 -3.19 19.92 3.02
N SER A 33 -3.79 20.36 4.13
CA SER A 33 -3.13 20.50 5.42
C SER A 33 -2.76 19.17 6.08
N THR A 34 -3.48 18.07 5.76
CA THR A 34 -3.20 16.77 6.40
C THR A 34 -1.81 16.22 6.14
N LEU A 35 -1.19 16.56 5.01
CA LEU A 35 0.16 16.07 4.68
C LEU A 35 1.26 16.81 5.46
N THR A 36 1.08 18.10 5.69
CA THR A 36 2.03 18.95 6.44
C THR A 36 1.76 18.93 7.95
N GLY A 37 0.53 18.61 8.36
CA GLY A 37 0.09 18.70 9.75
C GLY A 37 -0.19 20.14 10.22
N ALA A 38 -0.11 21.13 9.33
CA ALA A 38 -0.39 22.52 9.66
C ALA A 38 -1.87 22.72 9.99
N GLY A 39 -2.20 23.46 11.06
CA GLY A 39 -3.59 23.79 11.42
C GLY A 39 -4.47 22.61 11.84
N LEU A 40 -3.96 21.38 11.89
CA LEU A 40 -4.73 20.22 12.35
C LEU A 40 -5.01 20.31 13.85
N ALA A 41 -6.26 19.96 14.20
CA ALA A 41 -6.64 19.71 15.58
C ALA A 41 -5.77 18.59 16.19
N PRO A 42 -5.56 18.57 17.53
CA PRO A 42 -4.72 17.56 18.17
C PRO A 42 -5.12 16.11 17.84
N ALA A 43 -6.42 15.83 17.83
CA ALA A 43 -6.96 14.51 17.48
C ALA A 43 -6.61 14.10 16.05
N ASP A 44 -6.81 15.00 15.08
CA ASP A 44 -6.47 14.74 13.67
C ASP A 44 -4.98 14.53 13.48
N ARG A 45 -4.15 15.32 14.15
CA ARG A 45 -2.69 15.18 14.11
C ARG A 45 -2.24 13.81 14.62
N ALA A 46 -2.83 13.32 15.72
CA ALA A 46 -2.54 11.99 16.24
C ALA A 46 -2.96 10.89 15.25
N ALA A 47 -4.16 10.97 14.68
CA ALA A 47 -4.62 10.01 13.68
C ALA A 47 -3.77 10.01 12.39
N VAL A 48 -3.37 11.21 11.92
CA VAL A 48 -2.48 11.40 10.77
C VAL A 48 -1.11 10.80 11.02
N GLU A 49 -0.54 10.96 12.21
CA GLU A 49 0.76 10.39 12.55
C GLU A 49 0.71 8.85 12.58
N VAL A 50 -0.33 8.26 13.17
CA VAL A 50 -0.52 6.81 13.13
C VAL A 50 -0.70 6.31 11.70
N ALA A 51 -1.48 7.02 10.86
CA ALA A 51 -1.65 6.68 9.45
C ALA A 51 -0.34 6.70 8.67
N ARG A 52 0.50 7.71 8.90
CA ARG A 52 1.82 7.83 8.24
C ARG A 52 2.76 6.71 8.67
N SER A 53 2.89 6.51 9.99
CA SER A 53 3.79 5.53 10.59
C SER A 53 3.43 4.07 10.28
N LEU A 54 2.13 3.73 10.20
CA LEU A 54 1.70 2.37 9.85
C LEU A 54 1.73 2.07 8.35
N SER A 55 1.78 3.10 7.50
CA SER A 55 1.79 2.92 6.04
C SER A 55 3.20 2.78 5.46
N SER A 56 4.25 2.96 6.27
CA SER A 56 5.62 2.68 5.88
C SER A 56 5.93 1.18 5.95
N VAL A 57 6.90 0.73 5.16
CA VAL A 57 7.41 -0.65 5.22
C VAL A 57 8.93 -0.61 5.44
N PRO A 58 9.44 -1.05 6.61
CA PRO A 58 8.68 -1.53 7.78
C PRO A 58 7.84 -0.42 8.44
N ALA A 59 6.83 -0.80 9.20
CA ALA A 59 6.02 0.15 9.98
C ALA A 59 6.89 0.77 11.09
N THR A 60 6.72 2.08 11.33
CA THR A 60 7.55 2.86 12.27
C THR A 60 6.75 3.42 13.44
N LEU A 61 5.58 2.86 13.75
CA LEU A 61 4.70 3.36 14.80
C LEU A 61 5.37 3.29 16.18
N SER A 62 5.59 4.46 16.78
CA SER A 62 6.17 4.59 18.12
C SER A 62 5.13 4.41 19.22
N GLU A 63 5.58 4.06 20.42
CA GLU A 63 4.72 3.98 21.61
C GLU A 63 4.12 5.35 21.96
N GLU A 64 4.89 6.43 21.76
CA GLU A 64 4.41 7.79 21.99
C GLU A 64 3.25 8.15 21.05
N ALA A 65 3.38 7.86 19.75
CA ALA A 65 2.30 8.09 18.78
C ALA A 65 1.03 7.29 19.15
N ARG A 66 1.18 6.05 19.65
CA ARG A 66 0.06 5.25 20.15
C ARG A 66 -0.60 5.88 21.38
N LYS A 67 0.19 6.37 22.34
CA LYS A 67 -0.34 7.06 23.52
C LYS A 67 -1.10 8.33 23.14
N GLN A 68 -0.54 9.15 22.25
CA GLN A 68 -1.19 10.37 21.76
C GLN A 68 -2.51 10.07 21.04
N LEU A 69 -2.60 8.96 20.29
CA LEU A 69 -3.87 8.53 19.70
C LEU A 69 -4.92 8.22 20.78
N ARG A 70 -4.55 7.49 21.83
CA ARG A 70 -5.46 7.10 22.93
C ARG A 70 -5.93 8.26 23.79
N VAL A 71 -5.25 9.41 23.77
CA VAL A 71 -5.74 10.65 24.42
C VAL A 71 -7.04 11.14 23.77
N HIS A 72 -7.22 10.90 22.47
CA HIS A 72 -8.32 11.48 21.69
C HIS A 72 -9.39 10.47 21.26
N PHE A 73 -9.04 9.19 21.20
CA PHE A 73 -9.92 8.16 20.65
C PHE A 73 -10.17 7.05 21.68
N SER A 74 -11.42 6.56 21.71
CA SER A 74 -11.76 5.36 22.49
C SER A 74 -11.02 4.13 21.93
N PRO A 75 -10.88 3.05 22.72
CA PRO A 75 -10.27 1.81 22.23
C PRO A 75 -10.89 1.28 20.93
N ALA A 76 -12.23 1.37 20.81
CA ALA A 76 -12.93 0.98 19.59
C ALA A 76 -12.56 1.87 18.39
N HIS A 77 -12.45 3.19 18.59
CA HIS A 77 -12.02 4.09 17.52
C HIS A 77 -10.55 3.90 17.14
N GLU A 78 -9.65 3.65 18.10
CA GLU A 78 -8.24 3.27 17.81
C GLU A 78 -8.19 2.04 16.90
N GLU A 79 -8.94 0.99 17.24
CA GLU A 79 -9.02 -0.23 16.44
C GLU A 79 -9.51 0.06 15.02
N TRP A 80 -10.60 0.82 14.86
CA TRP A 80 -11.12 1.18 13.53
C TRP A 80 -10.14 2.02 12.70
N ILE A 81 -9.37 2.91 13.33
CA ILE A 81 -8.31 3.67 12.66
C ILE A 81 -7.24 2.72 12.13
N VAL A 82 -6.74 1.80 12.98
CA VAL A 82 -5.71 0.83 12.60
C VAL A 82 -6.21 -0.12 11.50
N LEU A 83 -7.42 -0.67 11.63
CA LEU A 83 -8.03 -1.54 10.62
C LEU A 83 -8.21 -0.83 9.28
N SER A 84 -8.64 0.44 9.31
CA SER A 84 -8.76 1.25 8.10
C SER A 84 -7.41 1.43 7.41
N ILE A 85 -6.33 1.65 8.16
CA ILE A 85 -4.97 1.78 7.60
C ILE A 85 -4.47 0.44 7.06
N ALA A 86 -4.72 -0.66 7.76
CA ALA A 86 -4.37 -2.00 7.29
C ALA A 86 -5.08 -2.35 5.97
N MET A 87 -6.38 -2.05 5.87
CA MET A 87 -7.16 -2.20 4.64
C MET A 87 -6.59 -1.33 3.50
N MET A 88 -6.21 -0.08 3.78
CA MET A 88 -5.51 0.74 2.79
C MET A 88 -4.20 0.08 2.36
N GLY A 89 -3.42 -0.49 3.28
CA GLY A 89 -2.19 -1.21 2.95
C GLY A 89 -2.39 -2.38 1.97
N TRP A 90 -3.53 -3.07 2.03
CA TRP A 90 -3.92 -4.07 1.03
C TRP A 90 -4.32 -3.39 -0.29
N LEU A 91 -5.25 -2.43 -0.27
CA LEU A 91 -5.73 -1.71 -1.46
C LEU A 91 -4.57 -1.05 -2.22
N ASN A 92 -3.67 -0.38 -1.52
CA ASN A 92 -2.51 0.28 -2.12
C ASN A 92 -1.67 -0.69 -2.92
N LYS A 93 -1.35 -1.87 -2.36
CA LYS A 93 -0.56 -2.89 -3.06
C LYS A 93 -1.34 -3.51 -4.21
N THR A 94 -2.63 -3.76 -4.04
CA THR A 94 -3.47 -4.37 -5.07
C THR A 94 -3.63 -3.44 -6.26
N MET A 95 -4.04 -2.19 -6.05
CA MET A 95 -4.29 -1.25 -7.15
C MET A 95 -2.99 -0.84 -7.84
N ASP A 96 -1.93 -0.59 -7.07
CA ASP A 96 -0.61 -0.25 -7.61
C ASP A 96 0.02 -1.43 -8.35
N GLY A 97 -0.02 -2.63 -7.77
CA GLY A 97 0.57 -3.84 -8.35
C GLY A 97 -0.14 -4.30 -9.62
N LEU A 98 -1.47 -4.15 -9.70
CA LEU A 98 -2.24 -4.44 -10.91
C LEU A 98 -2.20 -3.32 -11.95
N GLY A 99 -1.70 -2.12 -11.58
CA GLY A 99 -1.66 -0.97 -12.48
C GLY A 99 -3.05 -0.52 -12.93
N VAL A 100 -4.05 -0.60 -12.05
CA VAL A 100 -5.45 -0.28 -12.40
C VAL A 100 -5.53 1.15 -12.93
N PRO A 101 -6.11 1.39 -14.13
CA PRO A 101 -6.19 2.73 -14.69
C PRO A 101 -7.08 3.62 -13.84
N LEU A 102 -6.64 4.85 -13.62
CA LEU A 102 -7.43 5.90 -12.98
C LEU A 102 -8.49 6.43 -13.94
N GLU A 103 -9.70 6.63 -13.44
CA GLU A 103 -10.77 7.22 -14.21
C GLU A 103 -10.49 8.71 -14.49
N PRO A 104 -10.66 9.19 -15.73
CA PRO A 104 -10.41 10.60 -16.06
C PRO A 104 -11.21 11.59 -15.19
N SER A 105 -12.44 11.23 -14.82
CA SER A 105 -13.28 12.04 -13.91
C SER A 105 -12.67 12.17 -12.52
N THR A 106 -12.10 11.10 -11.98
CA THR A 106 -11.43 11.10 -10.67
C THR A 106 -10.18 11.98 -10.72
N VAL A 107 -9.40 11.88 -11.80
CA VAL A 107 -8.22 12.75 -12.01
C VAL A 107 -8.63 14.22 -12.07
N ALA A 108 -9.67 14.55 -12.84
CA ALA A 108 -10.18 15.91 -12.95
C ALA A 108 -10.67 16.46 -11.60
N GLU A 109 -11.40 15.65 -10.82
CA GLU A 109 -11.91 16.02 -9.49
C GLU A 109 -10.78 16.37 -8.52
N VAL A 110 -9.72 15.55 -8.45
CA VAL A 110 -8.70 15.70 -7.39
C VAL A 110 -7.50 16.55 -7.80
N SER A 111 -7.25 16.76 -9.10
CA SER A 111 -6.05 17.47 -9.56
C SER A 111 -5.95 18.88 -8.95
N GLY A 112 -7.06 19.62 -8.88
CA GLY A 112 -7.11 20.94 -8.25
C GLY A 112 -6.93 20.93 -6.73
N VAL A 113 -7.00 19.76 -6.09
CA VAL A 113 -6.94 19.59 -4.63
C VAL A 113 -5.56 19.10 -4.18
N ILE A 114 -5.01 18.09 -4.87
CA ILE A 114 -3.84 17.36 -4.37
C ILE A 114 -2.59 17.44 -5.26
N ALA A 115 -2.68 17.96 -6.49
CA ALA A 115 -1.52 18.03 -7.39
C ALA A 115 -0.39 18.91 -6.82
N SER A 116 -0.74 20.02 -6.17
CA SER A 116 0.22 20.92 -5.50
C SER A 116 1.01 20.24 -4.38
N SER A 117 0.51 19.13 -3.83
CA SER A 117 1.22 18.30 -2.85
C SER A 117 2.21 17.31 -3.48
N GLY A 118 2.49 17.43 -4.78
CA GLY A 118 3.33 16.50 -5.53
C GLY A 118 2.62 15.19 -5.92
N TRP A 119 1.29 15.14 -5.86
CA TRP A 119 0.54 14.01 -6.40
C TRP A 119 0.52 14.06 -7.93
N GLN A 120 0.74 12.90 -8.56
CA GLN A 120 0.62 12.71 -10.00
C GLN A 120 0.03 11.31 -10.26
N PRO A 121 -0.79 11.14 -11.33
CA PRO A 121 -1.41 9.84 -11.62
C PRO A 121 -0.40 8.78 -12.08
N GLY A 122 0.72 9.18 -12.68
CA GLY A 122 1.82 8.30 -13.08
C GLY A 122 1.35 7.14 -13.97
N LYS A 123 1.80 5.92 -13.64
CA LYS A 123 1.48 4.68 -14.38
C LYS A 123 -0.01 4.34 -14.49
N HIS A 124 -0.87 5.01 -13.72
CA HIS A 124 -2.31 4.78 -13.73
C HIS A 124 -3.03 5.60 -14.82
N MET A 125 -2.34 6.43 -15.60
CA MET A 125 -2.99 7.11 -16.74
C MET A 125 -3.28 6.12 -17.88
N PRO A 126 -4.49 6.15 -18.49
CA PRO A 126 -4.91 5.24 -19.56
C PRO A 126 -3.96 5.23 -20.77
N ASP A 127 -3.27 6.35 -21.03
CA ASP A 127 -2.51 6.56 -22.26
C ASP A 127 -1.03 6.17 -22.13
N GLY A 128 -0.61 5.64 -20.98
CA GLY A 128 0.77 5.19 -20.75
C GLY A 128 1.82 6.30 -20.90
N SER A 129 1.44 7.58 -20.89
CA SER A 129 2.41 8.68 -21.03
C SER A 129 3.40 8.64 -19.87
N PRO A 130 4.69 8.37 -20.15
CA PRO A 130 5.64 8.00 -19.11
C PRO A 130 6.20 9.27 -18.47
N LEU A 131 5.56 9.76 -17.41
CA LEU A 131 6.31 10.49 -16.39
C LEU A 131 6.90 9.45 -15.43
N ALA A 132 8.03 8.89 -15.89
CA ALA A 132 9.06 8.13 -15.18
C ALA A 132 8.59 6.97 -14.28
N SER A 133 8.35 5.81 -14.88
CA SER A 133 8.65 4.55 -14.18
C SER A 133 10.15 4.26 -14.32
N PRO A 134 10.93 4.11 -13.23
CA PRO A 134 12.31 3.63 -13.35
C PRO A 134 12.30 2.24 -14.02
N PRO A 135 13.31 1.92 -14.84
CA PRO A 135 13.32 0.67 -15.58
C PRO A 135 13.23 -0.51 -14.62
N LEU A 136 12.25 -1.38 -14.84
CA LEU A 136 12.15 -2.67 -14.16
C LEU A 136 13.52 -3.35 -14.27
N ARG A 137 14.22 -3.53 -13.13
CA ARG A 137 15.41 -4.38 -13.08
C ARG A 137 15.00 -5.75 -13.62
N ARG A 138 15.52 -6.12 -14.79
CA ARG A 138 15.40 -7.48 -15.33
C ARG A 138 15.98 -8.44 -14.31
N GLY A 139 15.11 -9.13 -13.58
CA GLY A 139 15.58 -10.10 -12.60
C GLY A 139 14.50 -10.54 -11.64
N PHE A 140 13.42 -11.15 -12.13
CA PHE A 140 12.72 -12.25 -11.46
C PHE A 140 11.70 -12.83 -12.45
N GLY A 141 12.18 -13.65 -13.38
CA GLY A 141 11.31 -14.41 -14.28
C GLY A 141 10.65 -15.56 -13.51
N MET A 142 9.33 -15.67 -13.62
CA MET A 142 8.52 -16.78 -13.10
C MET A 142 8.97 -18.17 -13.58
N ASP A 143 9.88 -18.25 -14.56
CA ASP A 143 10.52 -19.48 -15.02
C ASP A 143 11.39 -20.17 -13.94
N ALA A 144 11.89 -19.43 -12.95
CA ALA A 144 12.70 -19.99 -11.87
C ALA A 144 11.87 -20.84 -10.88
N LEU A 145 10.57 -20.61 -10.77
CA LEU A 145 9.67 -21.35 -9.88
C LEU A 145 9.23 -22.70 -10.46
N ARG A 146 9.23 -22.86 -11.79
CA ARG A 146 8.86 -24.13 -12.45
C ARG A 146 9.97 -25.18 -12.44
N ARG A 147 11.22 -24.81 -12.20
CA ARG A 147 12.37 -25.74 -12.27
C ARG A 147 12.70 -26.45 -10.95
N ARG A 148 12.04 -26.11 -9.83
CA ARG A 148 12.31 -26.74 -8.51
C ARG A 148 11.44 -27.97 -8.19
N SER A 149 10.45 -28.30 -9.03
CA SER A 149 9.50 -29.39 -8.78
C SER A 149 9.90 -30.76 -9.38
N ALA A 150 11.02 -30.87 -10.10
CA ALA A 150 11.52 -32.14 -10.59
C ALA A 150 12.65 -32.69 -9.70
N ARG A 151 12.30 -33.41 -8.62
CA ARG A 151 13.26 -34.32 -7.96
C ARG A 151 13.32 -35.63 -8.76
N PRO A 152 14.50 -36.12 -9.17
CA PRO A 152 14.58 -37.46 -9.76
C PRO A 152 14.43 -38.51 -8.66
N THR A 153 13.42 -39.36 -8.76
CA THR A 153 13.29 -40.58 -7.95
C THR A 153 14.24 -41.64 -8.49
N SER A 154 15.47 -41.70 -7.99
CA SER A 154 16.32 -42.86 -8.22
C SER A 154 15.90 -43.99 -7.26
N ARG A 155 15.07 -44.92 -7.74
CA ARG A 155 14.89 -46.24 -7.11
C ARG A 155 16.17 -47.05 -7.34
N GLN A 156 16.91 -47.38 -6.27
CA GLN A 156 17.90 -48.46 -6.32
C GLN A 156 17.18 -49.81 -6.42
N PRO A 157 17.61 -50.73 -7.30
CA PRO A 157 17.10 -52.10 -7.29
C PRO A 157 17.67 -52.86 -6.09
N ARG A 158 16.79 -53.53 -5.33
CA ARG A 158 17.17 -54.47 -4.28
C ARG A 158 17.93 -55.64 -4.92
N GLN A 159 19.15 -55.91 -4.47
CA GLN A 159 19.86 -57.14 -4.83
C GLN A 159 19.13 -58.34 -4.20
N ALA A 160 18.80 -59.31 -5.05
CA ALA A 160 18.26 -60.59 -4.64
C ALA A 160 19.34 -61.40 -3.91
N VAL A 161 18.96 -61.95 -2.77
CA VAL A 161 19.73 -62.96 -2.04
C VAL A 161 19.73 -64.22 -2.91
N ASP A 162 20.90 -64.67 -3.35
CA ASP A 162 21.05 -65.99 -3.96
C ASP A 162 21.75 -66.94 -2.99
N ALA A 163 21.05 -68.02 -2.69
CA ALA A 163 21.50 -69.10 -1.82
C ALA A 163 21.99 -70.25 -2.71
N ARG A 164 23.26 -70.66 -2.56
CA ARG A 164 23.79 -72.01 -2.86
C ARG A 164 25.26 -72.07 -2.40
N ARG A 165 25.53 -72.81 -1.32
CA ARG A 165 26.17 -74.16 -1.29
C ARG A 165 27.69 -74.15 -1.52
N ALA A 166 28.47 -74.34 -0.46
CA ALA A 166 29.24 -75.57 -0.16
C ALA A 166 29.83 -75.45 1.25
#